data_AF-X7ZLG5-F1
#
_entry.id   AF-X7ZLG5-F1
#
_cell.length_a   1.000
_cell.length_b   1.000
_cell.length_c   1.000
_cell.angle_alpha   90.00
_cell.angle_beta   90.00
_cell.angle_gamma   90.00
#
_symmetry.space_group_name_H-M   'P 1'
#
loop_
_entity.id
_entity.type
_entity.pdbx_description
1 polymer ?
#
loop_
_entity_poly.entity_id
_entity_poly.type
_entity_poly.pdbx_seq_one_letter_code
_entity_poly.pdbx_strand_id
1 'polypeptide(L)' 'MIASHTRALAKARNHGEPAGQLAARELELDRLRSALRRAEELDSYRLNDRDLGRTPAAATTEE' A
#
# COMPACT_ATOMS: atom_id res chain seq x y z
N MET A 1 10.63 5.42 -2.31
CA MET A 1 10.16 5.85 -0.97
C MET A 1 10.48 4.83 0.14
N ILE A 2 9.95 3.60 0.11
CA ILE A 2 10.24 2.59 1.16
C ILE A 2 11.72 2.16 1.16
N ALA A 3 12.28 1.90 -0.03
CA ALA A 3 13.67 1.47 -0.18
C ALA A 3 14.70 2.49 0.38
N SER A 4 14.41 3.80 0.27
CA SER A 4 15.28 4.83 0.84
C SER A 4 15.21 4.85 2.37
N HIS A 5 14.03 4.66 2.96
CA HIS A 5 13.88 4.53 4.42
C HIS A 5 14.56 3.27 4.97
N THR A 6 14.48 2.14 4.25
CA THR A 6 15.16 0.91 4.64
C THR A 6 16.68 1.08 4.65
N ARG A 7 17.25 1.72 3.62
CA ARG A 7 18.69 2.04 3.59
C ARG A 7 19.09 3.02 4.69
N ALA A 8 18.25 4.02 4.96
CA ALA A 8 18.50 4.98 6.04
C ALA A 8 18.51 4.30 7.42
N LEU A 9 17.58 3.38 7.70
CA LEU A 9 17.57 2.60 8.94
C LEU A 9 18.82 1.72 9.06
N ALA A 10 19.23 1.04 7.97
CA ALA A 10 20.44 0.22 7.97
C ALA A 10 21.69 1.07 8.29
N LYS A 11 21.79 2.26 7.69
CA LYS A 11 22.87 3.21 7.98
C LYS A 11 22.84 3.71 9.44
N ALA A 12 21.66 4.04 9.96
CA ALA A 12 21.49 4.47 11.35
C ALA A 12 21.91 3.38 12.36
N ARG A 13 21.57 2.11 12.08
CA ARG A 13 22.03 0.96 12.89
C ARG A 13 23.55 0.83 12.86
N ASN A 14 24.16 0.94 11.67
CA ASN A 14 25.61 0.86 11.52
C ASN A 14 26.35 2.01 12.23
N HIS A 15 25.73 3.17 12.36
CA HIS A 15 26.28 4.29 13.13
C HIS A 15 26.05 4.19 14.64
N GLY A 16 25.32 3.18 15.12
CA GLY A 16 24.99 3.03 16.53
C GLY A 16 24.09 4.15 17.05
N GLU A 17 23.15 4.64 16.24
CA GLU A 17 22.23 5.69 16.68
C GLU A 17 21.40 5.27 17.90
N PRO A 18 20.94 6.23 18.73
CA PRO A 18 20.19 5.93 19.94
C PRO A 18 18.95 5.06 19.67
N ALA A 19 18.65 4.14 20.58
CA ALA A 19 17.53 3.19 20.44
C ALA A 19 16.20 3.87 20.10
N GLY A 20 15.89 5.02 20.72
CA GLY A 20 14.68 5.79 20.41
C GLY A 20 14.62 6.31 18.97
N GLN A 21 15.76 6.68 18.38
CA GLN A 21 15.84 7.13 16.99
C GLN A 21 15.74 5.96 16.00
N LEU A 22 16.26 4.80 16.36
CA LEU A 22 16.09 3.57 15.57
C LEU A 22 14.63 3.12 15.59
N ALA A 23 14.00 3.09 16.77
CA ALA A 23 12.60 2.73 16.94
C ALA A 23 11.66 3.67 16.15
N ALA A 24 11.93 4.98 16.16
CA ALA A 24 11.15 5.93 15.36
C ALA A 24 11.21 5.63 13.86
N ARG A 25 12.38 5.25 13.34
CA ARG A 25 12.55 4.88 11.92
C ARG A 25 11.91 3.54 11.57
N GLU A 26 11.95 2.58 12.48
CA GLU A 26 11.26 1.29 12.34
C GLU A 26 9.75 1.48 12.26
N LEU A 27 9.18 2.28 13.17
CA LEU A 27 7.76 2.63 13.15
C LEU A 27 7.35 3.29 11.83
N GLU A 28 8.19 4.18 11.30
CA GLU A 28 7.91 4.82 10.01
C GLU A 28 7.89 3.80 8.85
N LEU A 29 8.83 2.84 8.83
CA LEU A 29 8.82 1.77 7.84
C LEU A 29 7.56 0.92 7.91
N ASP A 30 7.07 0.62 9.10
CA ASP A 30 5.85 -0.17 9.27
C ASP A 30 4.59 0.60 8.83
N ARG A 31 4.56 1.91 9.04
CA ARG A 31 3.51 2.79 8.47
C ARG A 31 3.54 2.78 6.95
N LEU A 32 4.72 2.93 6.34
CA LEU A 32 4.87 2.89 4.88
C LEU A 32 4.45 1.55 4.29
N ARG A 33 4.82 0.43 4.92
CA ARG A 33 4.39 -0.92 4.51
C ARG A 33 2.88 -1.08 4.59
N SER A 34 2.28 -0.59 5.67
CA SER A 34 0.83 -0.65 5.86
C SER A 34 0.09 0.20 4.82
N ALA A 35 0.61 1.38 4.50
CA ALA A 35 0.04 2.24 3.47
C ALA A 35 0.11 1.60 2.07
N LEU A 36 1.24 0.99 1.71
CA LEU A 36 1.39 0.29 0.44
C LEU A 36 0.40 -0.87 0.31
N ARG A 37 0.27 -1.70 1.35
CA ARG A 37 -0.68 -2.80 1.36
C ARG A 37 -2.12 -2.33 1.14
N ARG A 38 -2.54 -1.27 1.83
CA ARG A 38 -3.88 -0.70 1.64
C ARG A 38 -4.09 -0.15 0.22
N ALA A 39 -3.05 0.43 -0.38
CA ALA A 39 -3.13 0.89 -1.76
C ALA A 39 -3.31 -0.29 -2.74
N GLU A 40 -2.56 -1.38 -2.54
CA GLU A 40 -2.71 -2.62 -3.32
C GLU A 40 -4.11 -3.24 -3.15
N GLU A 41 -4.62 -3.27 -1.92
CA GLU A 41 -5.99 -3.72 -1.63
C GLU A 41 -7.03 -2.85 -2.38
N LEU A 42 -6.91 -1.51 -2.33
CA LEU A 42 -7.80 -0.60 -3.05
C LEU A 42 -7.72 -0.77 -4.57
N ASP A 43 -6.53 -0.97 -5.13
CA ASP A 43 -6.37 -1.24 -6.56
C ASP A 43 -7.03 -2.57 -6.95
N SER A 44 -6.94 -3.60 -6.09
CA SER A 44 -7.61 -4.89 -6.31
C SER A 44 -9.14 -4.75 -6.28
N TYR A 45 -9.71 -3.99 -5.35
CA TYR A 45 -11.15 -3.72 -5.31
C TYR A 45 -11.60 -2.92 -6.53
N ARG A 46 -10.80 -1.93 -6.94
CA ARG A 46 -11.07 -1.13 -8.14
C ARG A 46 -11.07 -1.97 -9.41
N LEU A 47 -10.22 -3.00 -9.50
CA LEU A 47 -10.22 -3.95 -10.61
C LEU A 47 -11.49 -4.82 -10.59
N ASN A 48 -11.88 -5.33 -9.43
CA ASN A 48 -13.10 -6.14 -9.28
C ASN A 48 -14.37 -5.35 -9.62
N ASP A 49 -14.47 -4.08 -9.23
CA ASP A 49 -15.61 -3.22 -9.57
C ASP A 49 -15.71 -2.93 -11.08
N ARG A 50 -14.57 -2.90 -11.79
CA ARG A 50 -14.55 -2.71 -13.25
C ARG A 50 -14.98 -3.96 -14.01
N ASP A 51 -14.67 -5.14 -13.48
CA ASP A 51 -15.08 -6.41 -14.08
C ASP A 51 -16.58 -6.68 -13.95
N LEU A 52 -17.28 -6.03 -13.00
CA LEU A 52 -18.74 -6.05 -12.89
C LEU A 52 -19.46 -5.02 -13.79
N GLY A 53 -18.72 -4.27 -14.62
CA GLY A 53 -19.20 -3.07 -15.33
C GLY A 53 -19.48 -3.17 -16.84
N ARG A 54 -19.55 -4.36 -17.46
CA ARG A 54 -20.00 -4.54 -18.87
C ARG A 54 -20.93 -5.75 -18.93
N THR A 55 -22.24 -5.64 -19.15
CA THR A 55 -23.01 -4.77 -20.08
C THR A 55 -24.31 -4.20 -19.51
N PRO A 56 -24.73 -2.98 -19.93
CA PRO A 56 -26.11 -2.50 -19.82
C PRO A 56 -26.98 -2.94 -21.01
N ALA A 57 -28.26 -3.23 -20.70
CA ALA A 57 -29.47 -3.20 -21.56
C ALA A 57 -29.57 -4.13 -22.79
N ALA A 58 -30.41 -5.17 -22.67
CA ALA A 58 -31.46 -5.53 -23.65
C ALA A 58 -32.36 -6.64 -23.08
N ALA A 59 -33.35 -6.28 -22.28
CA ALA A 59 -34.56 -7.10 -22.12
C ALA A 59 -35.78 -6.21 -22.39
N THR A 60 -35.79 -5.61 -23.58
CA THR A 60 -37.04 -5.28 -24.27
C THR A 60 -37.57 -6.59 -24.84
N THR A 61 -38.56 -7.17 -24.17
CA THR A 61 -39.56 -7.99 -24.85
C THR A 61 -40.90 -7.53 -24.32
N GLU A 62 -41.47 -6.57 -25.05
CA GLU A 62 -42.91 -6.49 -25.18
C GLU A 62 -43.34 -7.76 -25.93
N GLU A 63 -44.19 -8.58 -25.30
CA GLU A 63 -45.41 -9.18 -25.87
C GLU A 63 -46.29 -9.74 -24.75
#